data_AF-A0A529M185-F1
#
_entry.id   AF-A0A529M185-F1
#
_cell.length_a   1.000
_cell.length_b   1.000
_cell.length_c   1.000
_cell.angle_alpha   90.00
_cell.angle_beta   90.00
_cell.angle_gamma   90.00
#
_symmetry.space_group_name_H-M   'P 1'
#
loop_
_entity.id
_entity.type
_entity.pdbx_description
1 polymer ?
#
loop_
_entity_poly.entity_id
_entity_poly.type
_entity_poly.pdbx_seq_one_letter_code
_entity_poly.pdbx_strand_id
1 'polypeptide(L)'
;PEGCCVVMNSGWHKLVGDPKFAGRDDQKKNHTPGFHVEAAQFLINERKVKGIGVDTLSLDTGLNSSGAFPVHYEWLGSGRWGVECLTNLDAIPEAGARLFLGIPKVKGATGGPTRAIALL
;
A
#
# COMPACT_ATOMS: atom_id res chain seq x y z
N PRO A 1 7.38 1.36 -15.08
CA PRO A 1 8.40 0.57 -15.83
C PRO A 1 8.40 -0.87 -15.34
N GLU A 2 8.92 -1.83 -16.10
CA GLU A 2 9.13 -3.18 -15.54
C GLU A 2 10.04 -3.09 -14.30
N GLY A 3 9.70 -3.83 -13.24
CA GLY A 3 10.50 -3.83 -12.01
C GLY A 3 10.24 -2.67 -11.05
N CYS A 4 9.42 -1.68 -11.41
CA CYS A 4 9.13 -0.53 -10.54
C CYS A 4 8.17 -0.89 -9.39
N CYS A 5 7.93 0.08 -8.50
CA CYS A 5 6.79 0.07 -7.60
C CYS A 5 5.69 1.02 -8.10
N VAL A 6 4.45 0.81 -7.65
CA VAL A 6 3.32 1.72 -7.87
C VAL A 6 2.76 2.13 -6.51
N VAL A 7 2.77 3.43 -6.22
CA VAL A 7 2.27 3.95 -4.95
C VAL A 7 0.99 4.74 -5.20
N MET A 8 -0.09 4.37 -4.51
CA MET A 8 -1.35 5.08 -4.52
C MET A 8 -1.25 6.28 -3.57
N ASN A 9 -1.18 7.48 -4.13
CA ASN A 9 -1.41 8.72 -3.38
C ASN A 9 -2.92 9.01 -3.38
N SER A 10 -3.61 8.69 -2.28
CA SER A 10 -5.04 9.01 -2.13
C SER A 10 -5.27 10.28 -1.30
N GLY A 11 -4.20 10.90 -0.81
CA GLY A 11 -4.26 12.02 0.14
C GLY A 11 -4.60 11.59 1.58
N TRP A 12 -4.75 10.29 1.85
CA TRP A 12 -5.16 9.75 3.15
C TRP A 12 -4.12 10.00 4.25
N HIS A 13 -2.84 10.10 3.87
CA HIS A 13 -1.75 10.44 4.79
C HIS A 13 -1.96 11.78 5.53
N LYS A 14 -2.80 12.68 4.99
CA LYS A 14 -3.15 13.95 5.66
C LYS A 14 -3.98 13.75 6.94
N LEU A 15 -4.57 12.58 7.12
CA LEU A 15 -5.34 12.22 8.30
C LEU A 15 -4.49 11.59 9.41
N VAL A 16 -3.17 11.43 9.22
CA VAL A 16 -2.30 10.85 10.26
C VAL A 16 -2.41 11.67 11.55
N GLY A 17 -2.78 10.98 12.64
CA GLY A 17 -3.04 11.59 13.96
C GLY A 17 -4.50 11.95 14.22
N ASP A 18 -5.37 11.94 13.19
CA ASP A 18 -6.82 12.08 13.31
C ASP A 18 -7.48 10.68 13.41
N PRO A 19 -8.46 10.46 14.32
CA PRO A 19 -9.24 9.23 14.38
C PRO A 19 -9.86 8.79 13.04
N LYS A 20 -10.15 9.73 12.13
CA LYS A 20 -10.65 9.48 10.78
C LYS A 20 -9.68 8.67 9.92
N PHE A 21 -8.39 8.63 10.26
CA PHE A 21 -7.41 7.80 9.55
C PHE A 21 -7.81 6.32 9.49
N ALA A 22 -8.48 5.83 10.52
CA ALA A 22 -9.00 4.46 10.55
C ALA A 22 -10.16 4.20 9.57
N GLY A 23 -10.79 5.25 9.04
CA GLY A 23 -11.88 5.16 8.08
C GLY A 23 -13.16 4.52 8.63
N ARG A 24 -13.35 4.45 9.95
CA ARG A 24 -14.53 3.80 10.53
C ARG A 24 -15.77 4.69 10.47
N ASP A 25 -16.87 4.12 9.97
CA ASP A 25 -18.21 4.72 10.09
C ASP A 25 -18.89 4.33 11.42
N ASP A 26 -20.09 4.88 11.63
CA ASP A 26 -20.92 4.62 12.82
C ASP A 26 -21.34 3.15 12.96
N GLN A 27 -21.33 2.39 11.86
CA GLN A 27 -21.62 0.94 11.81
C GLN A 27 -20.35 0.09 11.96
N LYS A 28 -19.20 0.71 12.26
CA LYS A 28 -17.88 0.08 12.38
C LYS A 28 -17.37 -0.55 11.08
N LYS A 29 -17.87 -0.14 9.91
CA LYS A 29 -17.31 -0.51 8.61
C LYS A 29 -16.18 0.46 8.26
N ASN A 30 -15.17 -0.05 7.56
CA ASN A 30 -14.04 0.76 7.12
C ASN A 30 -14.32 1.30 5.71
N HIS A 31 -14.02 2.58 5.52
CA HIS A 31 -14.11 3.32 4.25
C HIS A 31 -12.77 3.99 4.00
N THR A 32 -11.86 3.24 3.42
CA THR A 32 -10.54 3.72 3.00
C THR A 32 -10.30 3.39 1.54
N PRO A 33 -9.59 4.27 0.80
CA PRO A 33 -9.03 3.91 -0.48
C PRO A 33 -8.16 2.65 -0.40
N GLY A 34 -8.01 1.97 -1.53
CA GLY A 34 -7.16 0.79 -1.70
C GLY A 34 -7.20 0.33 -3.14
N PHE A 35 -6.39 -0.66 -3.49
CA PHE A 35 -6.41 -1.24 -4.82
C PHE A 35 -7.65 -2.14 -5.00
N HIS A 36 -8.11 -2.25 -6.24
CA HIS A 36 -9.02 -3.33 -6.64
C HIS A 36 -8.21 -4.55 -7.09
N VAL A 37 -8.76 -5.76 -6.95
CA VAL A 37 -8.06 -7.00 -7.32
C VAL A 37 -7.69 -7.05 -8.80
N GLU A 38 -8.57 -6.56 -9.69
CA GLU A 38 -8.29 -6.50 -11.13
C GLU A 38 -7.12 -5.55 -11.44
N ALA A 39 -6.98 -4.45 -10.69
CA ALA A 39 -5.84 -3.55 -10.83
C ALA A 39 -4.55 -4.24 -10.37
N ALA A 40 -4.60 -5.00 -9.26
CA ALA A 40 -3.46 -5.80 -8.81
C ALA A 40 -3.05 -6.83 -9.88
N GLN A 41 -4.01 -7.57 -10.46
CA GLN A 41 -3.77 -8.54 -11.53
C GLN A 41 -3.13 -7.90 -12.76
N PHE A 42 -3.63 -6.73 -13.19
CA PHE A 42 -3.03 -5.98 -14.29
C PHE A 42 -1.58 -5.57 -13.98
N LEU A 43 -1.31 -5.04 -12.78
CA LEU A 43 0.03 -4.64 -12.36
C LEU A 43 1.01 -5.84 -12.27
N ILE A 44 0.51 -7.01 -11.87
CA ILE A 44 1.25 -8.27 -11.80
C ILE A 44 1.61 -8.76 -13.20
N ASN A 45 0.59 -8.95 -14.05
CA ASN A 45 0.70 -9.71 -15.30
C ASN A 45 1.20 -8.86 -16.46
N GLU A 46 0.64 -7.66 -16.62
CA GLU A 46 0.91 -6.81 -17.79
C GLU A 46 2.07 -5.84 -17.55
N ARG A 47 2.22 -5.34 -16.31
CA ARG A 47 3.21 -4.30 -15.99
C ARG A 47 4.44 -4.81 -15.27
N LYS A 48 4.40 -6.05 -14.76
CA LYS A 48 5.50 -6.69 -14.02
C LYS A 48 6.05 -5.80 -12.89
N VAL A 49 5.14 -5.12 -12.18
CA VAL A 49 5.46 -4.29 -11.01
C VAL A 49 5.93 -5.20 -9.87
N LYS A 50 6.89 -4.74 -9.06
CA LYS A 50 7.49 -5.53 -7.97
C LYS A 50 6.99 -5.17 -6.58
N GLY A 51 6.43 -3.97 -6.41
CA GLY A 51 5.81 -3.56 -5.16
C GLY A 51 4.68 -2.57 -5.33
N ILE A 52 3.76 -2.56 -4.38
CA ILE A 52 2.73 -1.53 -4.26
C ILE A 52 2.83 -0.81 -2.92
N GLY A 53 2.40 0.45 -2.91
CA GLY A 53 2.33 1.27 -1.72
C GLY A 53 0.98 1.95 -1.60
N VAL A 54 0.53 2.17 -0.36
CA VAL A 54 -0.66 2.97 -0.05
C VAL A 54 -0.37 3.92 1.11
N ASP A 55 -1.11 5.03 1.17
CA ASP A 55 -1.14 5.93 2.33
C ASP A 55 -2.25 5.60 3.35
N THR A 56 -2.94 4.46 3.17
CA THR A 56 -3.96 3.92 4.07
C THR A 56 -3.40 2.80 4.94
N LEU A 57 -4.24 2.26 5.84
CA LEU A 57 -3.93 1.12 6.70
C LEU A 57 -3.96 -0.24 5.98
N SER A 58 -4.33 -0.30 4.69
CA SER A 58 -4.49 -1.55 3.97
C SER A 58 -4.26 -1.37 2.47
N LEU A 59 -3.58 -2.33 1.83
CA LEU A 59 -3.52 -2.43 0.36
C LEU A 59 -4.92 -2.59 -0.26
N ASP A 60 -5.83 -3.23 0.47
CA ASP A 60 -7.21 -3.43 0.08
C ASP A 60 -8.07 -2.21 0.38
N THR A 61 -9.19 -2.09 -0.35
CA THR A 61 -10.22 -1.11 0.01
C THR A 61 -10.79 -1.40 1.40
N GLY A 62 -11.19 -0.35 2.12
CA GLY A 62 -11.80 -0.49 3.44
C GLY A 62 -13.02 -1.43 3.45
N LEU A 63 -13.75 -1.50 2.33
CA LEU A 63 -14.91 -2.38 2.16
C LEU A 63 -14.56 -3.87 2.27
N ASN A 64 -13.31 -4.26 1.99
CA ASN A 64 -12.83 -5.64 2.10
C ASN A 64 -12.31 -5.99 3.51
N SER A 65 -12.35 -5.06 4.46
CA SER A 65 -11.83 -5.24 5.83
C SER A 65 -12.58 -6.29 6.65
N SER A 66 -13.71 -6.80 6.14
CA SER A 66 -14.47 -7.90 6.77
C SER A 66 -13.90 -9.30 6.48
N GLY A 67 -12.70 -9.40 5.90
CA GLY A 67 -11.90 -10.63 5.90
C GLY A 67 -11.54 -11.20 4.53
N ALA A 68 -11.99 -10.61 3.43
CA ALA A 68 -11.70 -11.14 2.09
C ALA A 68 -10.27 -10.81 1.62
N PHE A 69 -9.79 -9.59 1.88
CA PHE A 69 -8.47 -9.06 1.48
C PHE A 69 -7.93 -9.56 0.13
N PRO A 70 -8.74 -9.50 -0.96
CA PRO A 70 -8.38 -10.11 -2.24
C PRO A 70 -7.08 -9.54 -2.82
N VAL A 71 -6.76 -8.25 -2.59
CA VAL A 71 -5.50 -7.67 -3.04
C VAL A 71 -4.33 -8.26 -2.27
N HIS A 72 -4.41 -8.41 -0.94
CA HIS A 72 -3.33 -9.04 -0.19
C HIS A 72 -3.04 -10.45 -0.69
N TYR A 73 -4.08 -11.28 -0.87
CA TYR A 73 -3.91 -12.67 -1.31
C TYR A 73 -3.29 -12.76 -2.72
N GLU A 74 -3.84 -12.02 -3.68
CA GLU A 74 -3.34 -12.00 -5.05
C GLU A 74 -1.91 -11.42 -5.11
N TRP A 75 -1.70 -10.27 -4.48
CA TRP A 75 -0.45 -9.53 -4.57
C TRP A 75 0.69 -10.22 -3.82
N LEU A 76 0.52 -10.51 -2.53
CA LEU A 76 1.57 -11.11 -1.71
C LEU A 76 1.77 -12.59 -2.06
N GLY A 77 0.69 -13.30 -2.42
CA GLY A 77 0.77 -14.68 -2.92
C GLY A 77 1.62 -14.83 -4.17
N SER A 78 1.77 -13.75 -4.95
CA SER A 78 2.64 -13.72 -6.14
C SER A 78 4.13 -13.49 -5.84
N GLY A 79 4.53 -13.43 -4.55
CA GLY A 79 5.91 -13.20 -4.13
C GLY A 79 6.38 -11.74 -4.22
N ARG A 80 5.45 -10.78 -4.31
CA ARG A 80 5.72 -9.34 -4.34
C ARG A 80 5.60 -8.73 -2.94
N TRP A 81 6.14 -7.51 -2.78
CA TRP A 81 6.08 -6.79 -1.52
C TRP A 81 5.03 -5.67 -1.53
N GLY A 82 4.55 -5.29 -0.36
CA GLY A 82 3.65 -4.16 -0.14
C GLY A 82 4.16 -3.26 0.98
N VAL A 83 3.79 -1.98 0.95
CA VAL A 83 4.04 -1.04 2.04
C VAL A 83 2.78 -0.20 2.30
N GLU A 84 2.45 -0.05 3.57
CA GLU A 84 1.24 0.64 4.02
C GLU A 84 1.64 1.88 4.83
N CYS A 85 0.68 2.77 5.07
CA CYS A 85 0.88 3.97 5.87
C CYS A 85 2.02 4.87 5.38
N LEU A 86 2.23 4.95 4.06
CA LEU A 86 3.16 5.93 3.48
C LEU A 86 2.65 7.35 3.73
N THR A 87 3.57 8.32 3.76
CA THR A 87 3.27 9.74 3.96
C THR A 87 4.09 10.62 3.02
N ASN A 88 3.78 11.92 2.98
CA ASN A 88 4.40 12.93 2.13
C ASN A 88 4.35 12.60 0.63
N LEU A 89 3.34 11.83 0.20
CA LEU A 89 3.23 11.39 -1.19
C LEU A 89 2.97 12.54 -2.17
N ASP A 90 2.39 13.65 -1.68
CA ASP A 90 2.19 14.88 -2.45
C ASP A 90 3.50 15.55 -2.89
N ALA A 91 4.62 15.24 -2.23
CA ALA A 91 5.94 15.77 -2.56
C ALA A 91 6.71 14.92 -3.58
N ILE A 92 6.14 13.80 -4.03
CA ILE A 92 6.80 12.83 -4.91
C ILE A 92 6.32 13.06 -6.36
N PRO A 93 7.23 13.19 -7.35
CA PRO A 93 6.84 13.28 -8.75
C PRO A 93 6.21 11.96 -9.22
N GLU A 94 5.36 12.03 -10.25
CA GLU A 94 4.64 10.85 -10.78
C GLU A 94 5.57 9.71 -11.23
N ALA A 95 6.80 10.04 -11.63
CA ALA A 95 7.83 9.08 -11.98
C ALA A 95 9.24 9.65 -11.73
N GLY A 96 10.23 8.76 -11.66
CA GLY A 96 11.66 9.11 -11.53
C GLY A 96 12.22 8.93 -10.13
N ALA A 97 11.38 9.02 -9.09
CA ALA A 97 11.79 8.80 -7.71
C ALA A 97 12.20 7.34 -7.43
N ARG A 98 13.13 7.16 -6.48
CA ARG A 98 13.57 5.85 -5.99
C ARG A 98 13.12 5.64 -4.55
N LEU A 99 12.37 4.56 -4.31
CA LEU A 99 11.91 4.18 -2.98
C LEU A 99 12.88 3.21 -2.30
N PHE A 100 13.27 3.55 -1.08
CA PHE A 100 14.07 2.71 -0.18
C PHE A 100 13.20 2.28 1.00
N LEU A 101 13.10 0.97 1.21
CA LEU A 101 12.40 0.35 2.33
C LEU A 101 13.41 -0.47 3.16
N GLY A 102 13.83 0.05 4.31
CA GLY A 102 14.67 -0.67 5.25
C GLY A 102 13.82 -1.44 6.25
N ILE A 103 13.90 -2.77 6.27
CA ILE A 103 13.15 -3.63 7.20
C ILE A 103 14.09 -4.35 8.18
N PRO A 104 13.73 -4.49 9.47
CA PRO A 104 14.45 -5.33 10.40
C PRO A 104 14.47 -6.80 9.95
N LYS A 105 15.62 -7.45 10.02
CA LYS A 105 15.78 -8.86 9.65
C LYS A 105 15.38 -9.79 10.79
N VAL A 106 14.07 -9.91 11.02
CA VAL A 106 13.49 -10.75 12.09
C VAL A 106 13.19 -12.15 11.55
N LYS A 107 13.63 -13.19 12.27
CA LYS A 107 13.44 -14.59 11.87
C LYS A 107 11.95 -14.94 11.79
N GLY A 108 11.50 -15.39 10.62
CA GLY A 108 10.11 -15.82 10.38
C GLY A 108 9.10 -14.69 10.29
N ALA A 109 9.53 -13.43 10.24
CA ALA A 109 8.62 -12.29 10.12
C ALA A 109 7.96 -12.26 8.73
N THR A 110 6.67 -11.96 8.71
CA THR A 110 5.86 -11.76 7.49
C THR A 110 5.89 -10.32 6.99
N GLY A 111 6.40 -9.40 7.83
CA GLY A 111 6.50 -7.96 7.57
C GLY A 111 7.05 -7.25 8.80
N GLY A 112 7.16 -5.92 8.74
CA GLY A 112 7.62 -5.13 9.87
C GLY A 112 7.61 -3.63 9.57
N PRO A 113 7.78 -2.79 10.61
CA PRO A 113 7.86 -1.35 10.41
C PRO A 113 9.11 -1.01 9.60
N THR A 114 9.02 0.07 8.83
CA THR A 114 10.11 0.56 7.99
C THR A 114 10.23 2.07 8.06
N ARG A 115 11.45 2.57 7.87
CA ARG A 115 11.66 3.98 7.51
C ARG A 115 11.69 4.07 5.99
N ALA A 116 10.54 4.38 5.39
CA ALA A 116 10.44 4.62 3.96
C ALA A 116 11.12 5.95 3.59
N ILE A 117 11.98 5.93 2.57
CA ILE A 117 12.70 7.11 2.07
C ILE A 117 12.55 7.14 0.55
N ALA A 118 12.17 8.29 0.00
CA ALA A 118 12.21 8.54 -1.43
C ALA A 118 13.41 9.44 -1.77
N LEU A 119 14.19 9.05 -2.77
CA LEU A 119 15.18 9.92 -3.42
C LEU A 119 14.55 10.45 -4.70
N LEU A 120 14.52 11.78 -4.85
CA LEU A 120 13.92 12.50 -5.98
C LEU A 120 14.94 12.80 -7.06
#